data_AF-A0A522Z7M8-F1
#
_entry.id   AF-A0A522Z7M8-F1
#
_cell.length_a   1.000
_cell.length_b   1.000
_cell.length_c   1.000
_cell.angle_alpha   90.00
_cell.angle_beta   90.00
_cell.angle_gamma   90.00
#
_symmetry.space_group_name_H-M   'P 1'
#
loop_
_entity.id
_entity.type
_entity.pdbx_description
1 polymer ?
#
loop_
_entity_poly.entity_id
_entity_poly.type
_entity_poly.pdbx_seq_one_letter_code
_entity_poly.pdbx_strand_id
1 'polypeptide(L)'
;VSFDGYLISLIKVDPYPTSAKNITSADYLATILVSKEGLLSPKQQLTNGVLPQDVVCRDGLALVQKVSTDTAVCVKPETAKILAERTWGTILKEAVNPETANPKQIPNPASAYCFDNGGKIEMSQTDAGVQGICIFPDGSKCEEWQYYRGECKPESSDAPIQSSLEITTEKDQYAIGEPINFTITNSGNTRLFPIGWGYSITGPNGEHYAPNGVLKMMLIALSPGNSTHWEWNQLDGNDTQASPGQYSINASYSEENTEKEITNSKLVEITSQ
;
A
#
# COMPACT_ATOMS: atom_id res chain seq x y z
N VAL A 1 14.86 -6.38 -8.68
CA VAL A 1 14.25 -5.20 -8.03
C VAL A 1 15.34 -4.45 -7.30
N SER A 2 15.42 -3.13 -7.41
CA SER A 2 16.41 -2.35 -6.66
C SER A 2 15.78 -1.75 -5.41
N PHE A 3 16.42 -1.92 -4.26
CA PHE A 3 15.99 -1.42 -2.95
C PHE A 3 17.21 -0.94 -2.17
N ASP A 4 17.20 0.32 -1.73
CA ASP A 4 18.25 0.90 -0.88
C ASP A 4 19.69 0.76 -1.45
N GLY A 5 19.86 0.88 -2.77
CA GLY A 5 21.16 0.70 -3.45
C GLY A 5 21.59 -0.77 -3.59
N TYR A 6 20.72 -1.71 -3.26
CA TYR A 6 20.90 -3.14 -3.52
C TYR A 6 20.04 -3.58 -4.69
N LEU A 7 20.62 -4.35 -5.61
CA LEU A 7 19.92 -5.12 -6.62
C LEU A 7 19.56 -6.48 -6.03
N ILE A 8 18.26 -6.76 -5.99
CA ILE A 8 17.69 -8.02 -5.54
C ILE A 8 17.26 -8.79 -6.80
N SER A 9 17.87 -9.95 -7.01
CA SER A 9 17.60 -10.84 -8.14
C SER A 9 17.15 -12.20 -7.63
N LEU A 10 16.00 -12.68 -8.11
CA LEU A 10 15.56 -14.05 -7.89
C LEU A 10 16.43 -14.99 -8.73
N ILE A 11 17.15 -15.90 -8.08
CA ILE A 11 18.10 -16.82 -8.75
C ILE A 11 17.44 -18.15 -9.05
N LYS A 12 16.66 -18.68 -8.11
CA LYS A 12 16.03 -20.00 -8.24
C LYS A 12 14.78 -20.07 -7.38
N VAL A 13 13.79 -20.84 -7.85
CA VAL A 13 12.67 -21.31 -7.04
C VAL A 13 12.63 -22.83 -7.15
N ASP A 14 12.47 -23.53 -6.03
CA ASP A 14 12.43 -24.98 -5.93
C ASP A 14 11.23 -25.43 -5.07
N PRO A 15 10.38 -26.37 -5.51
CA PRO A 15 10.30 -26.86 -6.88
C PRO A 15 9.86 -25.77 -7.86
N TYR A 16 10.36 -25.82 -9.09
CA TYR A 16 9.90 -24.91 -10.14
C TYR A 16 8.42 -25.21 -10.43
N PRO A 17 7.52 -24.21 -10.40
CA PRO A 17 6.11 -24.44 -10.64
C PRO A 17 5.91 -24.89 -12.08
N THR A 18 5.48 -26.15 -12.24
CA THR A 18 5.06 -26.71 -13.52
C THR A 18 3.57 -27.03 -13.42
N SER A 19 2.84 -26.90 -14.52
CA SER A 19 1.38 -27.10 -14.56
C SER A 19 0.91 -28.48 -14.08
N ALA A 20 1.83 -29.44 -13.96
CA ALA A 20 1.54 -30.83 -13.59
C ALA A 20 1.70 -31.15 -12.09
N LYS A 21 2.15 -30.21 -11.25
CA LYS A 21 2.41 -30.49 -9.83
C LYS A 21 1.83 -29.40 -8.93
N ASN A 22 0.87 -29.78 -8.09
CA ASN A 22 0.42 -28.94 -6.98
C ASN A 22 1.55 -28.86 -5.94
N ILE A 23 2.06 -27.66 -5.70
CA ILE A 23 3.11 -27.35 -4.73
C ILE A 23 2.47 -26.51 -3.64
N THR A 24 2.64 -26.88 -2.37
CA THR A 24 2.08 -26.12 -1.24
C THR A 24 3.03 -24.98 -0.86
N SER A 25 2.53 -23.93 -0.18
CA SER A 25 3.35 -22.79 0.24
C SER A 25 4.53 -23.18 1.15
N ALA A 26 4.39 -24.28 1.90
CA ALA A 26 5.45 -24.82 2.75
C ALA A 26 6.59 -25.50 1.97
N ASP A 27 6.36 -25.87 0.71
CA ASP A 27 7.32 -26.59 -0.14
C ASP A 27 8.19 -25.67 -1.00
N TYR A 28 7.85 -24.38 -1.10
CA TYR A 28 8.57 -23.42 -1.93
C TYR A 28 9.82 -22.87 -1.24
N LEU A 29 10.97 -23.03 -1.89
CA LEU A 29 12.23 -22.39 -1.53
C LEU A 29 12.66 -21.42 -2.64
N ALA A 30 12.75 -20.13 -2.31
CA ALA A 30 13.28 -19.11 -3.23
C ALA A 30 14.70 -18.70 -2.83
N THR A 31 15.64 -18.83 -3.75
CA THR A 31 17.01 -18.34 -3.59
C THR A 31 17.12 -16.95 -4.20
N ILE A 32 17.49 -15.98 -3.39
CA ILE A 32 17.61 -14.56 -3.78
C ILE A 32 19.08 -14.14 -3.68
N LEU A 33 19.59 -13.50 -4.73
CA LEU A 33 20.87 -12.82 -4.71
C LEU A 33 20.64 -11.34 -4.42
N VAL A 34 21.35 -10.83 -3.42
CA VAL A 34 21.40 -9.41 -3.09
C VAL A 34 22.80 -8.91 -3.43
N SER A 35 22.92 -8.04 -4.43
CA SER A 35 24.17 -7.39 -4.80
C SER A 35 24.05 -5.89 -4.60
N LYS A 36 25.13 -5.21 -4.18
CA LYS A 36 25.12 -3.75 -4.04
C LYS A 36 25.45 -3.14 -5.40
N GLU A 37 24.50 -2.49 -6.06
CA GLU A 37 24.86 -1.65 -7.20
C GLU A 37 25.59 -0.42 -6.67
N GLY A 38 26.77 -0.13 -7.23
CA GLY A 38 27.53 1.04 -6.84
C GLY A 38 26.78 2.31 -7.22
N LEU A 39 26.36 3.11 -6.24
CA LEU A 39 25.76 4.43 -6.49
C LEU A 39 26.66 5.23 -7.45
N LEU A 40 26.09 5.59 -8.61
CA LEU A 40 26.76 6.37 -9.64
C LEU A 40 27.17 7.74 -9.09
N SER A 41 28.30 8.28 -9.54
CA SER A 41 28.70 9.64 -9.14
C SER A 41 27.67 10.68 -9.62
N PRO A 42 27.54 11.85 -8.95
CA PRO A 42 26.66 12.94 -9.40
C PRO A 42 26.82 13.29 -10.88
N LYS A 43 28.07 13.31 -11.36
CA LYS A 43 28.39 13.54 -12.77
C LYS A 43 27.78 12.47 -13.68
N GLN A 44 27.88 11.19 -13.32
CA GLN A 44 27.31 10.09 -14.11
C GLN A 44 25.78 10.11 -14.08
N GLN A 45 25.16 10.47 -12.96
CA GLN A 45 23.71 10.62 -12.87
C GLN A 45 23.20 11.72 -13.79
N LEU A 46 23.86 12.89 -13.78
CA LEU A 46 23.54 14.01 -14.70
C LEU A 46 23.73 13.62 -16.17
N THR A 47 24.82 12.92 -16.51
CA THR A 47 25.03 12.40 -17.88
C THR A 47 23.93 11.41 -18.30
N ASN A 48 23.35 10.68 -17.34
CA ASN A 48 22.26 9.74 -17.57
C ASN A 48 20.87 10.41 -17.52
N GLY A 49 20.80 11.75 -17.54
CA GLY A 49 19.55 12.51 -17.62
C GLY A 49 18.84 12.76 -16.29
N VAL A 50 19.47 12.44 -15.15
CA VAL A 50 18.94 12.83 -13.83
C VAL A 50 19.03 14.34 -13.68
N LEU A 51 17.95 14.98 -13.23
CA LEU A 51 17.94 16.43 -13.00
C LEU A 51 18.82 16.80 -11.79
N PRO A 52 19.39 18.02 -11.73
CA PRO A 52 20.27 18.45 -10.65
C PRO A 52 19.69 18.28 -9.25
N GLN A 53 18.38 18.47 -9.09
CA GLN A 53 17.65 18.29 -7.83
C GLN A 53 17.40 16.83 -7.43
N ASP A 54 17.42 15.91 -8.41
CA ASP A 54 17.09 14.50 -8.23
C ASP A 54 18.35 13.62 -8.10
N VAL A 55 19.53 14.24 -8.12
CA VAL A 55 20.81 13.55 -7.92
C VAL A 55 20.87 12.93 -6.52
N VAL A 56 21.09 11.61 -6.48
CA VAL A 56 21.17 10.84 -5.24
C VAL A 56 22.60 10.85 -4.71
N CYS A 57 22.79 11.37 -3.50
CA CYS A 57 24.07 11.36 -2.79
C CYS A 57 24.27 10.09 -1.97
N ARG A 58 25.54 9.71 -1.73
CA ARG A 58 25.88 8.68 -0.75
C ARG A 58 25.54 9.16 0.66
N ASP A 59 25.31 8.22 1.57
CA ASP A 59 25.06 8.51 2.98
C ASP A 59 26.11 9.45 3.57
N GLY A 60 25.65 10.44 4.35
CA GLY A 60 26.49 11.46 4.96
C GLY A 60 26.94 12.60 4.04
N LEU A 61 26.50 12.64 2.78
CA LEU A 61 26.75 13.76 1.86
C LEU A 61 25.48 14.59 1.60
N ALA A 62 25.64 15.90 1.56
CA ALA A 62 24.61 16.87 1.21
C ALA A 62 24.67 17.19 -0.29
N LEU A 63 23.50 17.42 -0.90
CA LEU A 63 23.37 17.82 -2.29
C LEU A 63 23.39 19.34 -2.43
N VAL A 64 24.31 19.86 -3.23
CA VAL A 64 24.47 21.29 -3.51
C VAL A 64 24.43 21.54 -5.01
N GLN A 65 23.53 22.41 -5.46
CA GLN A 65 23.48 22.88 -6.84
C GLN A 65 24.28 24.16 -6.99
N LYS A 66 25.22 24.18 -7.93
CA LYS A 66 26.01 25.36 -8.24
C LYS A 66 25.13 26.41 -8.91
N VAL A 67 25.10 27.63 -8.38
CA VAL A 67 24.23 28.73 -8.84
C VAL A 67 24.50 29.09 -10.31
N SER A 68 25.74 28.93 -10.78
CA SER A 68 26.16 29.42 -12.10
C SER A 68 25.93 28.45 -13.27
N THR A 69 25.74 27.15 -13.02
CA THR A 69 25.83 26.13 -14.10
C THR A 69 24.81 25.00 -14.00
N ASP A 70 23.80 25.09 -13.14
CA ASP A 70 22.81 24.02 -12.89
C ASP A 70 23.43 22.64 -12.62
N THR A 71 24.68 22.59 -12.17
CA THR A 71 25.37 21.34 -11.87
C THR A 71 25.21 21.02 -10.39
N ALA A 72 24.87 19.78 -10.06
CA ALA A 72 24.77 19.33 -8.67
C ALA A 72 25.99 18.51 -8.22
N VAL A 73 26.40 18.72 -6.97
CA VAL A 73 27.53 18.02 -6.33
C VAL A 73 27.12 17.50 -4.96
N CYS A 74 27.62 16.32 -4.61
CA CYS A 74 27.49 15.75 -3.27
C CYS A 74 28.74 16.05 -2.47
N VAL A 75 28.61 16.82 -1.39
CA VAL A 75 29.72 17.25 -0.53
C VAL A 75 29.41 16.98 0.94
N LYS A 76 30.42 16.98 1.80
CA LYS A 76 30.19 16.86 3.25
C LYS A 76 29.41 18.08 3.79
N PRO A 77 28.65 17.94 4.89
CA PRO A 77 27.81 19.02 5.45
C PRO A 77 28.56 20.32 5.71
N GLU A 78 29.76 20.24 6.29
CA GLU A 78 30.60 21.39 6.57
C GLU A 78 31.01 22.14 5.29
N THR A 79 31.31 21.38 4.22
CA THR A 79 31.61 21.95 2.91
C THR A 79 30.36 22.56 2.28
N ALA A 80 29.19 21.91 2.41
CA ALA A 80 27.93 22.42 1.89
C ALA A 80 27.59 23.80 2.47
N LYS A 81 27.76 23.97 3.80
CA LYS A 81 27.57 25.25 4.48
C LYS A 81 28.49 26.34 3.93
N ILE A 82 29.78 26.06 3.79
CA ILE A 82 30.75 27.02 3.23
C ILE A 82 30.37 27.42 1.79
N LEU A 83 29.93 26.47 0.97
CA LEU A 83 29.53 26.74 -0.42
C LEU A 83 28.27 27.61 -0.50
N ALA A 84 27.31 27.38 0.41
CA ALA A 84 26.09 28.17 0.52
C ALA A 84 26.37 29.60 1.02
N GLU A 85 27.15 29.73 2.09
CA GLU A 85 27.55 31.02 2.66
C GLU A 85 28.32 31.89 1.65
N ARG A 86 29.12 31.25 0.79
CA ARG A 86 29.87 31.93 -0.27
C ARG A 86 29.07 32.16 -1.54
N THR A 87 27.75 31.92 -1.52
CA THR A 87 26.85 32.05 -2.68
C THR A 87 27.29 31.26 -3.91
N TRP A 88 28.13 30.23 -3.71
CA TRP A 88 28.63 29.39 -4.80
C TRP A 88 27.60 28.34 -5.21
N GLY A 89 26.79 27.86 -4.25
CA GLY A 89 25.76 26.87 -4.50
C GLY A 89 24.60 26.94 -3.51
N THR A 90 23.45 26.43 -3.91
CA THR A 90 22.26 26.27 -3.07
C THR A 90 22.19 24.83 -2.57
N ILE A 91 22.01 24.65 -1.26
CA ILE A 91 21.80 23.31 -0.68
C ILE A 91 20.39 22.85 -1.05
N LEU A 92 20.28 21.76 -1.81
CA LEU A 92 19.00 21.19 -2.21
C LEU A 92 18.55 20.08 -1.25
N LYS A 93 19.50 19.33 -0.67
CA LYS A 93 19.24 18.27 0.30
C LYS A 93 20.34 18.25 1.35
N GLU A 94 19.98 18.38 2.63
CA GLU A 94 20.94 18.23 3.72
C GLU A 94 21.40 16.77 3.85
N ALA A 95 22.62 16.56 4.34
CA ALA A 95 23.04 15.21 4.72
C ALA A 95 22.32 14.81 5.99
N VAL A 96 21.73 13.63 5.99
CA VAL A 96 21.18 13.05 7.22
C VAL A 96 22.36 12.71 8.13
N ASN A 97 22.48 13.41 9.26
CA ASN A 97 23.43 13.04 10.31
C ASN A 97 22.87 11.79 11.03
N PRO A 98 23.55 10.63 10.99
CA PRO A 98 23.07 9.43 11.68
C PRO A 98 23.00 9.60 13.21
N GLU A 99 23.59 10.65 13.79
CA GLU A 99 23.47 10.95 15.23
C GLU A 99 22.18 11.67 15.63
N THR A 100 21.45 12.28 14.69
CA THR A 100 20.15 12.93 14.95
C THR A 100 18.99 12.30 14.18
N ALA A 101 19.28 11.28 13.36
CA ALA A 101 18.25 10.41 12.82
C ALA A 101 17.77 9.52 13.96
N ASN A 102 16.62 9.85 14.54
CA ASN A 102 15.85 8.94 15.38
C ASN A 102 15.82 7.59 14.63
N PRO A 103 16.48 6.53 15.13
CA PRO A 103 16.55 5.28 14.42
C PRO A 103 15.11 4.85 14.18
N LYS A 104 14.74 4.69 12.89
CA LYS A 104 13.49 4.13 12.38
C LYS A 104 12.65 3.58 13.54
N GLN A 105 11.72 4.39 14.03
CA GLN A 105 10.85 4.01 15.13
C GLN A 105 10.05 2.83 14.59
N ILE A 106 10.48 1.61 14.91
CA ILE A 106 9.69 0.42 14.64
C ILE A 106 8.39 0.68 15.41
N PRO A 107 7.24 0.83 14.72
CA PRO A 107 6.00 1.07 15.42
C PRO A 107 5.81 -0.06 16.43
N ASN A 108 5.45 0.28 17.66
CA ASN A 108 5.11 -0.73 18.65
C ASN A 108 4.05 -1.66 18.03
N PRO A 109 4.31 -2.97 17.89
CA PRO A 109 3.38 -3.88 17.22
C PRO A 109 1.99 -3.88 17.84
N ALA A 110 1.89 -3.71 19.16
CA ALA A 110 0.61 -3.63 19.86
C ALA A 110 -0.14 -2.33 19.55
N SER A 111 0.56 -1.20 19.53
CA SER A 111 -0.03 0.07 19.13
C SER A 111 -0.47 0.05 17.67
N ALA A 112 0.35 -0.48 16.77
CA ALA A 112 0.02 -0.65 15.35
C ALA A 112 -1.22 -1.53 15.18
N TYR A 113 -1.29 -2.65 15.89
CA TYR A 113 -2.45 -3.54 15.87
C TYR A 113 -3.72 -2.86 16.38
N CYS A 114 -3.64 -2.01 17.41
CA CYS A 114 -4.78 -1.21 17.84
C CYS A 114 -5.30 -0.28 16.72
N PHE A 115 -4.41 0.52 16.12
CA PHE A 115 -4.79 1.43 15.04
C PHE A 115 -5.33 0.71 13.83
N ASP A 116 -4.67 -0.38 13.43
CA ASP A 116 -5.08 -1.18 12.29
C ASP A 116 -6.51 -1.66 12.49
N ASN A 117 -6.92 -2.04 13.70
CA ASN A 117 -8.28 -2.51 13.98
C ASN A 117 -9.27 -1.39 14.34
N GLY A 118 -8.97 -0.16 13.93
CA GLY A 118 -9.86 1.00 14.09
C GLY A 118 -9.87 1.60 15.49
N GLY A 119 -8.98 1.15 16.38
CA GLY A 119 -8.81 1.69 17.72
C GLY A 119 -7.92 2.94 17.76
N LYS A 120 -7.89 3.59 18.92
CA LYS A 120 -6.97 4.71 19.23
C LYS A 120 -6.18 4.37 20.49
N ILE A 121 -4.93 4.82 20.58
CA ILE A 121 -4.11 4.63 21.78
C ILE A 121 -4.21 5.85 22.71
N GLU A 122 -4.50 5.59 23.99
CA GLU A 122 -4.37 6.52 25.09
C GLU A 122 -3.26 6.02 26.04
N MET A 123 -2.33 6.89 26.43
CA MET A 123 -1.27 6.51 27.37
C MET A 123 -1.79 6.61 28.80
N SER A 124 -1.67 5.53 29.57
CA SER A 124 -2.09 5.48 30.98
C SER A 124 -0.89 5.25 31.89
N GLN A 125 -0.79 6.07 32.93
CA GLN A 125 0.26 5.94 33.96
C GLN A 125 -0.16 4.89 34.99
N THR A 126 0.72 3.93 35.24
CA THR A 126 0.55 2.89 36.28
C THR A 126 1.76 2.87 37.21
N ASP A 127 1.64 2.17 38.34
CA ASP A 127 2.74 1.95 39.28
C ASP A 127 3.93 1.21 38.64
N ALA A 128 3.69 0.46 37.56
CA ALA A 128 4.71 -0.30 36.82
C ALA A 128 5.31 0.48 35.62
N GLY A 129 4.81 1.68 35.31
CA GLY A 129 5.25 2.49 34.17
C GLY A 129 4.09 3.04 33.34
N VAL A 130 4.38 3.42 32.10
CA VAL A 130 3.39 3.89 31.13
C VAL A 130 2.95 2.70 30.26
N GLN A 131 1.65 2.51 30.12
CA GLN A 131 1.08 1.50 29.22
C GLN A 131 0.17 2.17 28.18
N GLY A 132 0.10 1.59 26.98
CA GLY A 132 -0.85 1.99 25.95
C GLY A 132 -2.20 1.32 26.18
N ILE A 133 -3.28 2.10 26.12
CA ILE A 133 -4.65 1.62 26.18
C ILE A 133 -5.29 1.80 24.80
N CYS A 134 -5.68 0.69 24.18
CA CYS A 134 -6.48 0.68 22.97
C CYS A 134 -7.95 0.99 23.31
N ILE A 135 -8.47 2.07 22.74
CA ILE A 135 -9.87 2.49 22.82
C ILE A 135 -10.52 2.15 21.49
N PHE A 136 -11.56 1.32 21.55
CA PHE A 136 -12.28 0.87 20.36
C PHE A 136 -13.40 1.84 19.96
N PRO A 137 -13.94 1.76 18.74
CA PRO A 137 -15.06 2.59 18.29
C PRO A 137 -16.34 2.46 19.14
N ASP A 138 -16.56 1.30 19.78
CA ASP A 138 -17.67 1.07 20.71
C ASP A 138 -17.44 1.71 22.10
N GLY A 139 -16.26 2.30 22.33
CA GLY A 139 -15.87 2.95 23.57
C GLY A 139 -15.23 2.01 24.60
N SER A 140 -15.22 0.70 24.36
CA SER A 140 -14.53 -0.26 25.23
C SER A 140 -13.01 -0.05 25.18
N LYS A 141 -12.30 -0.53 26.21
CA LYS A 141 -10.86 -0.29 26.39
C LYS A 141 -10.11 -1.57 26.74
N CYS A 142 -8.99 -1.79 26.07
CA CYS A 142 -8.05 -2.87 26.37
C CYS A 142 -6.64 -2.31 26.54
N GLU A 143 -5.83 -2.90 27.40
CA GLU A 143 -4.38 -2.69 27.34
C GLU A 143 -3.87 -3.21 25.97
N GLU A 144 -3.00 -2.45 25.31
CA GLU A 144 -2.64 -2.69 23.90
C GLU A 144 -2.00 -4.06 23.68
N TRP A 145 -1.18 -4.54 24.61
CA TRP A 145 -0.53 -5.84 24.51
C TRP A 145 -1.47 -7.01 24.84
N GLN A 146 -2.40 -6.83 25.78
CA GLN A 146 -3.49 -7.77 26.03
C GLN A 146 -4.39 -7.91 24.81
N TYR A 147 -4.71 -6.80 24.14
CA TYR A 147 -5.47 -6.85 22.89
C TYR A 147 -4.67 -7.56 21.79
N TYR A 148 -3.38 -7.22 21.63
CA TYR A 148 -2.49 -7.86 20.65
C TYR A 148 -2.37 -9.38 20.85
N ARG A 149 -2.40 -9.87 22.10
CA ARG A 149 -2.36 -11.30 22.43
C ARG A 149 -3.75 -11.97 22.46
N GLY A 150 -4.83 -11.23 22.26
CA GLY A 150 -6.21 -11.75 22.35
C GLY A 150 -6.69 -12.06 23.77
N GLU A 151 -5.98 -11.58 24.80
CA GLU A 151 -6.37 -11.70 26.21
C GLU A 151 -7.46 -10.68 26.59
N CYS A 152 -7.62 -9.64 25.76
CA CYS A 152 -8.66 -8.63 25.87
C CYS A 152 -9.30 -8.41 24.49
N LYS A 153 -10.60 -8.13 24.47
CA LYS A 153 -11.40 -7.93 23.25
C LYS A 153 -12.42 -6.81 23.48
N PRO A 154 -12.84 -6.07 22.43
CA PRO A 154 -13.88 -5.06 22.56
C PRO A 154 -15.19 -5.67 23.11
N GLU A 155 -16.01 -4.90 23.82
CA GLU A 155 -17.28 -5.39 24.38
C GLU A 155 -18.26 -5.83 23.27
N SER A 156 -18.20 -5.21 22.09
CA SER A 156 -18.96 -5.66 20.92
C SER A 156 -18.51 -7.02 20.34
N SER A 157 -17.51 -7.68 20.92
CA SER A 157 -16.99 -8.98 20.46
C SER A 157 -17.87 -10.18 20.78
N ASP A 158 -19.02 -9.98 21.43
CA ASP A 158 -20.09 -10.98 21.51
C ASP A 158 -21.12 -10.83 20.36
N ALA A 159 -20.96 -9.81 19.50
CA ALA A 159 -21.63 -9.77 18.21
C ALA A 159 -21.00 -10.84 17.30
N PRO A 160 -21.80 -11.58 16.50
CA PRO A 160 -21.26 -12.55 15.57
C PRO A 160 -20.25 -11.89 14.63
N ILE A 161 -19.11 -12.55 14.44
CA ILE A 161 -18.08 -12.15 13.46
C ILE A 161 -18.76 -12.11 12.09
N GLN A 162 -18.95 -10.91 11.57
CA GLN A 162 -19.67 -10.62 10.34
C GLN A 162 -18.75 -9.83 9.43
N SER A 163 -18.22 -10.49 8.42
CA SER A 163 -17.51 -9.88 7.31
C SER A 163 -18.58 -9.48 6.28
N SER A 164 -18.49 -8.24 5.79
CA SER A 164 -19.46 -7.66 4.88
C SER A 164 -18.78 -6.63 4.01
N LEU A 165 -19.22 -6.53 2.76
CA LEU A 165 -18.74 -5.58 1.77
C LEU A 165 -19.89 -4.70 1.35
N GLU A 166 -19.61 -3.44 1.06
CA GLU A 166 -20.53 -2.49 0.46
C GLU A 166 -19.86 -1.80 -0.72
N ILE A 167 -20.61 -1.62 -1.82
CA ILE A 167 -20.12 -0.95 -3.02
C ILE A 167 -20.98 0.28 -3.27
N THR A 168 -20.34 1.43 -3.42
CA THR A 168 -21.01 2.69 -3.76
C THR A 168 -20.39 3.30 -5.00
N THR A 169 -21.21 4.05 -5.73
CA THR A 169 -20.85 4.79 -6.95
C THR A 169 -21.36 6.21 -6.80
N GLU A 170 -20.77 7.16 -7.54
CA GLU A 170 -21.23 8.55 -7.53
C GLU A 170 -22.63 8.69 -8.15
N LYS A 171 -22.96 7.85 -9.13
CA LYS A 171 -24.20 7.85 -9.90
C LYS A 171 -24.60 6.41 -10.24
N ASP A 172 -25.81 6.25 -10.75
CA ASP A 172 -26.30 4.97 -11.28
C ASP A 172 -26.28 4.93 -12.81
N GLN A 173 -26.14 6.08 -13.48
CA GLN A 173 -26.10 6.21 -14.93
C GLN A 173 -24.91 7.06 -15.37
N TYR A 174 -24.21 6.62 -16.41
CA TYR A 174 -23.01 7.23 -16.96
C TYR A 174 -23.10 7.32 -18.49
N ALA A 175 -22.50 8.34 -19.10
CA ALA A 175 -22.36 8.41 -20.55
C ALA A 175 -21.23 7.49 -21.03
N ILE A 176 -21.25 7.08 -22.32
CA ILE A 176 -20.11 6.37 -22.92
C ILE A 176 -18.84 7.22 -22.76
N GLY A 177 -17.79 6.61 -22.19
CA GLY A 177 -16.48 7.24 -22.01
C GLY A 177 -16.34 8.05 -20.73
N GLU A 178 -17.42 8.20 -19.95
CA GLU A 178 -17.38 8.82 -18.62
C GLU A 178 -16.76 7.84 -17.61
N PRO A 179 -15.66 8.19 -16.92
CA PRO A 179 -15.09 7.32 -15.89
C PRO A 179 -16.08 7.02 -14.76
N ILE A 180 -16.14 5.76 -14.35
CA ILE A 180 -16.97 5.29 -13.25
C ILE A 180 -16.09 5.14 -12.01
N ASN A 181 -16.27 6.06 -11.06
CA ASN A 181 -15.68 5.97 -9.74
C ASN A 181 -16.54 5.13 -8.81
N PHE A 182 -15.93 4.16 -8.13
CA PHE A 182 -16.61 3.34 -7.14
C PHE A 182 -15.75 3.09 -5.92
N THR A 183 -16.43 2.93 -4.78
CA THR A 183 -15.81 2.72 -3.48
C THR A 183 -16.27 1.38 -2.92
N ILE A 184 -15.33 0.57 -2.48
CA ILE A 184 -15.60 -0.69 -1.78
C ILE A 184 -15.24 -0.50 -0.31
N THR A 185 -16.21 -0.69 0.57
CA THR A 185 -16.09 -0.51 2.02
C THR A 185 -16.27 -1.83 2.74
N ASN A 186 -15.46 -2.12 3.76
CA ASN A 186 -15.76 -3.19 4.69
C ASN A 186 -16.80 -2.70 5.70
N SER A 187 -18.07 -3.06 5.47
CA SER A 187 -19.20 -2.76 6.34
C SER A 187 -19.37 -3.78 7.48
N GLY A 188 -18.51 -4.80 7.54
CA GLY A 188 -18.47 -5.80 8.58
C GLY A 188 -17.73 -5.35 9.84
N ASN A 189 -17.66 -6.25 10.83
CA ASN A 189 -16.98 -6.04 12.11
C ASN A 189 -15.65 -6.80 12.25
N THR A 190 -15.18 -7.43 11.16
CA THR A 190 -13.90 -8.14 11.11
C THR A 190 -13.03 -7.66 9.94
N ARG A 191 -11.72 -7.76 10.09
CA ARG A 191 -10.76 -7.41 9.03
C ARG A 191 -10.87 -8.38 7.87
N LEU A 192 -10.89 -7.85 6.64
CA LEU A 192 -10.74 -8.63 5.42
C LEU A 192 -9.26 -8.67 5.06
N PHE A 193 -8.69 -9.87 5.04
CA PHE A 193 -7.27 -10.06 4.71
C PHE A 193 -7.04 -9.97 3.20
N PRO A 194 -5.86 -9.51 2.74
CA PRO A 194 -5.55 -9.31 1.32
C PRO A 194 -5.76 -10.56 0.45
N ILE A 195 -5.45 -11.72 1.01
CA ILE A 195 -5.61 -13.01 0.36
C ILE A 195 -7.08 -13.41 0.53
N GLY A 196 -7.82 -13.46 -0.58
CA GLY A 196 -9.19 -13.95 -0.60
C GLY A 196 -10.26 -12.92 -0.98
N TRP A 197 -9.96 -11.62 -1.06
CA TRP A 197 -10.93 -10.63 -1.58
C TRP A 197 -10.49 -9.95 -2.87
N GLY A 198 -11.48 -9.53 -3.65
CA GLY A 198 -11.30 -8.86 -4.93
C GLY A 198 -12.58 -8.23 -5.45
N TYR A 199 -12.52 -7.72 -6.67
CA TYR A 199 -13.68 -7.19 -7.38
C TYR A 199 -13.61 -7.54 -8.87
N SER A 200 -14.76 -7.48 -9.53
CA SER A 200 -14.90 -7.68 -10.97
C SER A 200 -16.02 -6.79 -11.51
N ILE A 201 -15.94 -6.42 -12.79
CA ILE A 201 -17.01 -5.71 -13.47
C ILE A 201 -17.52 -6.63 -14.58
N THR A 202 -18.83 -6.88 -14.59
CA THR A 202 -19.48 -7.77 -15.55
C THR A 202 -20.46 -6.97 -16.41
N GLY A 203 -20.31 -7.08 -17.73
CA GLY A 203 -21.17 -6.46 -18.72
C GLY A 203 -22.48 -7.22 -18.96
N PRO A 204 -23.38 -6.64 -19.78
CA PRO A 204 -24.73 -7.16 -20.00
C PRO A 204 -24.75 -8.53 -20.70
N ASN A 205 -23.71 -8.89 -21.46
CA ASN A 205 -23.61 -10.19 -22.13
C ASN A 205 -22.60 -11.13 -21.42
N GLY A 206 -22.21 -10.80 -20.18
CA GLY A 206 -21.24 -11.57 -19.41
C GLY A 206 -19.79 -11.25 -19.73
N GLU A 207 -19.51 -10.15 -20.43
CA GLU A 207 -18.15 -9.67 -20.64
C GLU A 207 -17.52 -9.28 -19.30
N HIS A 208 -16.23 -9.58 -19.11
CA HIS A 208 -15.52 -9.21 -17.91
C HIS A 208 -14.57 -8.05 -18.19
N TYR A 209 -14.67 -7.00 -17.38
CA TYR A 209 -13.82 -5.84 -17.45
C TYR A 209 -12.86 -5.85 -16.26
N ALA A 210 -11.59 -5.61 -16.56
CA ALA A 210 -10.55 -5.44 -15.57
C ALA A 210 -9.86 -4.10 -15.86
N PRO A 211 -9.66 -3.22 -14.87
CA PRO A 211 -8.78 -2.08 -15.07
C PRO A 211 -7.37 -2.60 -15.31
N ASN A 212 -6.83 -2.32 -16.50
CA ASN A 212 -5.43 -2.49 -16.89
C ASN A 212 -4.72 -3.70 -16.25
N GLY A 213 -5.16 -4.89 -16.65
CA GLY A 213 -4.28 -6.05 -16.76
C GLY A 213 -4.01 -6.89 -15.51
N VAL A 214 -4.76 -6.76 -14.41
CA VAL A 214 -4.65 -7.77 -13.35
C VAL A 214 -5.99 -8.11 -12.71
N LEU A 215 -6.36 -9.40 -12.77
CA LEU A 215 -7.20 -10.07 -11.77
C LEU A 215 -6.48 -9.93 -10.42
N LYS A 216 -6.59 -8.76 -9.79
CA LYS A 216 -5.75 -8.40 -8.64
C LYS A 216 -6.52 -8.69 -7.37
N MET A 217 -6.16 -9.82 -6.78
CA MET A 217 -6.06 -9.96 -5.33
C MET A 217 -5.60 -8.62 -4.76
N MET A 218 -6.47 -7.96 -4.01
CA MET A 218 -6.13 -6.67 -3.44
C MET A 218 -5.06 -6.91 -2.38
N LEU A 219 -3.88 -6.30 -2.55
CA LEU A 219 -2.79 -6.44 -1.57
C LEU A 219 -3.03 -5.64 -0.27
N ILE A 220 -4.21 -5.06 -0.12
CA ILE A 220 -4.57 -4.19 1.00
C ILE A 220 -5.56 -4.94 1.88
N ALA A 221 -5.31 -4.98 3.19
CA ALA A 221 -6.26 -5.49 4.15
C ALA A 221 -7.30 -4.39 4.45
N LEU A 222 -8.59 -4.73 4.47
CA LEU A 222 -9.65 -3.78 4.83
C LEU A 222 -10.10 -4.00 6.26
N SER A 223 -9.72 -3.08 7.14
CA SER A 223 -10.27 -2.98 8.49
C SER A 223 -11.77 -2.61 8.45
N PRO A 224 -12.55 -2.95 9.50
CA PRO A 224 -13.93 -2.48 9.63
C PRO A 224 -14.05 -0.97 9.41
N GLY A 225 -14.96 -0.55 8.54
CA GLY A 225 -15.21 0.85 8.19
C GLY A 225 -14.22 1.47 7.20
N ASN A 226 -13.12 0.80 6.85
CA ASN A 226 -12.19 1.29 5.85
C ASN A 226 -12.68 1.01 4.42
N SER A 227 -12.29 1.89 3.51
CA SER A 227 -12.69 1.84 2.11
C SER A 227 -11.49 1.88 1.16
N THR A 228 -11.67 1.31 -0.02
CA THR A 228 -10.78 1.47 -1.17
C THR A 228 -11.54 2.12 -2.33
N HIS A 229 -10.83 2.88 -3.15
CA HIS A 229 -11.41 3.69 -4.23
C HIS A 229 -10.82 3.24 -5.57
N TRP A 230 -11.68 3.12 -6.56
CA TRP A 230 -11.34 2.64 -7.89
C TRP A 230 -12.01 3.50 -8.95
N GLU A 231 -11.37 3.56 -10.11
CA GLU A 231 -11.87 4.20 -11.31
C GLU A 231 -11.85 3.19 -12.45
N TRP A 232 -12.95 3.11 -13.20
CA TRP A 232 -13.01 2.37 -14.45
C TRP A 232 -13.37 3.33 -15.59
N ASN A 233 -12.45 3.47 -16.54
CA ASN A 233 -12.60 4.32 -17.73
C ASN A 233 -13.50 3.71 -18.82
N GLN A 234 -14.30 2.69 -18.49
CA GLN A 234 -15.16 1.97 -19.44
C GLN A 234 -14.39 1.27 -20.59
N LEU A 235 -13.11 0.97 -20.43
CA LEU A 235 -12.33 0.21 -21.41
C LEU A 235 -12.23 -1.28 -21.02
N ASP A 236 -12.13 -2.14 -22.03
CA ASP A 236 -11.73 -3.52 -21.88
C ASP A 236 -10.20 -3.70 -21.94
N GLY A 237 -9.72 -4.94 -21.87
CA GLY A 237 -8.28 -5.24 -21.91
C GLY A 237 -7.57 -4.97 -23.23
N ASN A 238 -8.30 -4.59 -24.29
CA ASN A 238 -7.80 -4.21 -25.61
C ASN A 238 -8.04 -2.72 -25.90
N ASP A 239 -8.26 -1.90 -24.86
CA ASP A 239 -8.58 -0.47 -24.97
C ASP A 239 -9.85 -0.19 -25.80
N THR A 240 -10.77 -1.15 -25.89
CA THR A 240 -12.05 -0.99 -26.58
C THR A 240 -13.11 -0.48 -25.61
N GLN A 241 -13.86 0.53 -26.05
CA GLN A 241 -14.92 1.15 -25.26
C GLN A 241 -16.08 0.18 -25.02
N ALA A 242 -16.55 0.12 -23.76
CA ALA A 242 -17.71 -0.63 -23.36
C ALA A 242 -18.98 -0.14 -24.08
N SER A 243 -19.85 -1.08 -24.46
CA SER A 243 -21.11 -0.77 -25.14
C SER A 243 -22.17 -0.26 -24.16
N PRO A 244 -23.18 0.49 -24.62
CA PRO A 244 -24.33 0.82 -23.78
C PRO A 244 -25.00 -0.42 -23.19
N GLY A 245 -25.44 -0.33 -21.93
CA GLY A 245 -26.08 -1.41 -21.22
C GLY A 245 -25.89 -1.35 -19.72
N GLN A 246 -26.39 -2.37 -19.03
CA GLN A 246 -26.27 -2.50 -17.58
C GLN A 246 -25.02 -3.32 -17.22
N TYR A 247 -24.25 -2.81 -16.27
CA TYR A 247 -23.02 -3.41 -15.77
C TYR A 247 -23.15 -3.66 -14.27
N SER A 248 -22.56 -4.76 -13.80
CA SER A 248 -22.51 -5.11 -12.38
C SER A 248 -21.07 -5.02 -11.88
N ILE A 249 -20.81 -4.12 -10.95
CA ILE A 249 -19.57 -4.06 -10.18
C ILE A 249 -19.75 -5.01 -9.00
N ASN A 250 -18.96 -6.08 -8.92
CA ASN A 250 -19.06 -7.11 -7.91
C ASN A 250 -17.80 -7.08 -7.03
N ALA A 251 -17.96 -7.25 -5.73
CA ALA A 251 -16.87 -7.45 -4.79
C ALA A 251 -17.11 -8.76 -4.05
N SER A 252 -16.05 -9.54 -3.86
CA SER A 252 -16.13 -10.81 -3.15
C SER A 252 -15.01 -10.94 -2.12
N TYR A 253 -15.26 -11.69 -1.04
CA TYR A 253 -14.28 -12.13 -0.07
C TYR A 253 -14.53 -13.59 0.32
N SER A 254 -13.49 -14.40 0.26
CA SER A 254 -13.46 -15.77 0.78
C SER A 254 -12.59 -15.82 2.02
N GLU A 255 -13.15 -16.31 3.12
CA GLU A 255 -12.40 -16.53 4.37
C GLU A 255 -11.54 -17.80 4.25
N GLU A 256 -10.22 -17.67 4.48
CA GLU A 256 -9.29 -18.80 4.41
C GLU A 256 -9.72 -19.96 5.32
N ASN A 257 -9.63 -21.19 4.79
CA ASN A 257 -10.02 -22.43 5.48
C ASN A 257 -11.50 -22.53 5.86
N THR A 258 -12.36 -21.74 5.21
CA THR A 258 -13.82 -21.85 5.33
C THR A 258 -14.47 -21.90 3.94
N GLU A 259 -15.69 -22.41 3.85
CA GLU A 259 -16.53 -22.30 2.64
C GLU A 259 -17.30 -20.96 2.59
N LYS A 260 -17.00 -20.03 3.50
CA LYS A 260 -17.75 -18.79 3.64
C LYS A 260 -17.28 -17.78 2.60
N GLU A 261 -18.15 -17.50 1.64
CA GLU A 261 -17.97 -16.47 0.63
C GLU A 261 -18.97 -15.34 0.88
N ILE A 262 -18.47 -14.11 0.84
CA ILE A 262 -19.27 -12.90 0.97
C ILE A 262 -19.17 -12.17 -0.35
N THR A 263 -20.32 -11.81 -0.92
CA THR A 263 -20.40 -11.06 -2.17
C THR A 263 -21.31 -9.86 -1.99
N ASN A 264 -20.98 -8.77 -2.68
CA ASN A 264 -21.88 -7.63 -2.87
C ASN A 264 -21.75 -7.14 -4.32
N SER A 265 -22.79 -6.53 -4.85
CA SER A 265 -22.80 -5.97 -6.19
C SER A 265 -23.52 -4.63 -6.27
N LYS A 266 -23.03 -3.75 -7.14
CA LYS A 266 -23.65 -2.48 -7.49
C LYS A 266 -23.88 -2.44 -9.00
N LEU A 267 -25.12 -2.21 -9.40
CA LEU A 267 -25.49 -2.01 -10.80
C LEU A 267 -25.24 -0.55 -11.21
N VAL A 268 -24.72 -0.38 -12.42
CA VAL A 268 -24.59 0.90 -13.11
C VAL A 268 -25.02 0.74 -14.56
N GLU A 269 -25.51 1.81 -15.18
CA GLU A 269 -25.96 1.80 -16.57
C GLU A 269 -25.10 2.75 -17.41
N ILE A 270 -24.54 2.24 -18.51
CA ILE A 270 -23.86 3.05 -19.52
C ILE A 270 -24.89 3.37 -20.60
N THR A 271 -25.14 4.66 -20.80
CA THR A 271 -26.13 5.17 -21.74
C THR A 271 -25.45 5.78 -22.96
N SER A 272 -26.07 5.65 -24.13
CA SER A 272 -25.49 6.14 -25.38
C SER A 272 -25.44 7.67 -25.50
N GLN A 273 -26.24 8.38 -24.68
CA GLN A 273 -26.73 9.75 -24.92
C GLN A 273 -27.36 9.97 -26.30
#